data_AF-A0A358HR83-F1
#
_entry.id   AF-A0A358HR83-F1
#
_cell.length_a   1.000
_cell.length_b   1.000
_cell.length_c   1.000
_cell.angle_alpha   90.00
_cell.angle_beta   90.00
_cell.angle_gamma   90.00
#
_symmetry.space_group_name_H-M   'P 1'
#
loop_
_entity.id
_entity.type
_entity.pdbx_description
1 polymer ?
#
loop_
_entity_poly.entity_id
_entity_poly.type
_entity_poly.pdbx_seq_one_letter_code
_entity_poly.pdbx_strand_id
1 'polypeptide(L)' 'MSDNINIQGAAALSICESLLLCLGDIGVLTEKDIIGILEDAAGAHSKENFSKEKHDYHHDVHDLIKQIIKGGNSVRHLK' A
#
# COMPACT_ATOMS: atom_id res chain seq x y z
N MET A 1 12.81 -11.53 17.37
CA MET A 1 11.38 -11.16 17.36
C MET A 1 10.94 -10.44 16.07
N SER A 2 11.86 -10.04 15.17
CA SER A 2 11.59 -9.19 14.00
C SER A 2 11.09 -9.93 12.75
N ASP A 3 11.45 -11.21 12.60
CA ASP A 3 11.11 -11.97 11.37
C ASP A 3 9.62 -12.25 11.24
N ASN A 4 8.92 -12.48 12.35
CA ASN A 4 7.49 -12.77 12.32
C ASN A 4 6.69 -11.53 11.88
N ILE A 5 7.09 -10.32 12.30
CA ILE A 5 6.47 -9.06 11.86
C ILE A 5 6.73 -8.84 10.36
N ASN A 6 7.94 -9.13 9.88
CA ASN A 6 8.25 -9.06 8.45
C ASN A 6 7.45 -10.06 7.62
N ILE A 7 7.30 -11.31 8.09
CA ILE A 7 6.48 -12.34 7.44
C ILE A 7 5.00 -11.95 7.42
N GLN A 8 4.48 -11.44 8.54
CA GLN A 8 3.09 -10.97 8.62
C GLN A 8 2.84 -9.79 7.68
N GLY A 9 3.78 -8.82 7.63
CA GLY A 9 3.70 -7.68 6.73
C GLY A 9 3.73 -8.10 5.26
N ALA A 10 4.63 -9.02 4.89
CA ALA A 10 4.70 -9.57 3.54
C ALA A 10 3.41 -10.32 3.17
N ALA A 11 2.88 -11.15 4.08
CA ALA A 11 1.63 -11.87 3.85
C ALA A 11 0.44 -10.91 3.66
N ALA A 12 0.32 -9.89 4.51
CA ALA A 12 -0.72 -8.87 4.39
C ALA A 12 -0.63 -8.12 3.05
N LEU A 13 0.57 -7.72 2.64
CA LEU A 13 0.78 -7.05 1.34
C LEU A 13 0.35 -7.96 0.18
N SER A 14 0.78 -9.22 0.15
CA SER A 14 0.41 -10.16 -0.92
C SER A 14 -1.10 -10.41 -0.99
N ILE A 15 -1.79 -10.47 0.16
CA ILE A 15 -3.25 -10.61 0.20
C ILE A 15 -3.93 -9.37 -0.40
N CYS A 16 -3.51 -8.17 0.00
CA CYS A 16 -4.06 -6.92 -0.51
C CYS A 16 -3.79 -6.74 -2.01
N GLU A 17 -2.58 -7.07 -2.49
CA GLU A 17 -2.23 -7.03 -3.91
C GLU A 17 -3.13 -7.98 -4.72
N SER A 18 -3.29 -9.23 -4.25
CA SER A 18 -4.15 -10.22 -4.92
C SER A 18 -5.61 -9.76 -4.99
N LEU A 19 -6.10 -9.11 -3.92
CA LEU A 19 -7.45 -8.55 -3.88
C LEU A 19 -7.61 -7.40 -4.88
N LEU A 20 -6.68 -6.44 -4.91
CA LEU A 20 -6.75 -5.30 -5.82
C LEU A 20 -6.63 -5.74 -7.29
N LEU A 21 -5.77 -6.71 -7.58
CA LEU A 21 -5.68 -7.32 -8.91
C LEU A 21 -7.00 -7.97 -9.31
N CYS A 22 -7.58 -8.80 -8.45
CA CYS A 22 -8.88 -9.43 -8.71
C CYS A 22 -9.97 -8.40 -8.99
N LEU A 23 -10.04 -7.32 -8.19
CA LEU A 23 -11.01 -6.24 -8.37
C LEU A 23 -10.79 -5.46 -9.68
N GLY A 24 -9.55 -5.31 -10.11
CA GLY A 24 -9.20 -4.76 -11.42
C GLY A 24 -9.62 -5.68 -12.57
N ASP A 25 -9.30 -6.97 -12.47
CA ASP A 25 -9.57 -7.98 -13.49
C ASP A 25 -11.07 -8.16 -13.76
N ILE A 26 -11.91 -8.11 -12.71
CA ILE A 26 -13.37 -8.18 -12.85
C ILE A 26 -14.01 -6.83 -13.23
N GLY A 27 -13.20 -5.78 -13.37
CA GLY A 27 -13.63 -4.43 -13.79
C GLY A 27 -14.37 -3.63 -12.72
N VAL A 28 -14.25 -4.00 -11.44
CA VAL A 28 -14.86 -3.25 -10.33
C VAL A 28 -14.07 -1.98 -10.03
N LEU A 29 -12.74 -2.02 -10.12
CA LEU A 29 -11.87 -0.87 -9.95
C LEU A 29 -11.09 -0.60 -11.24
N THR A 30 -10.97 0.66 -11.61
CA THR A 30 -10.00 1.08 -12.63
C THR A 30 -8.61 1.19 -12.02
N GLU A 31 -7.57 1.19 -12.86
CA GLU A 31 -6.20 1.48 -12.42
C GLU A 31 -6.11 2.80 -11.63
N LYS A 32 -6.90 3.82 -12.02
CA LYS A 32 -6.94 5.11 -11.30
C LYS A 32 -7.54 4.97 -9.91
N ASP A 33 -8.57 4.14 -9.75
CA ASP A 33 -9.18 3.90 -8.44
C ASP A 33 -8.21 3.18 -7.51
N ILE A 34 -7.49 2.18 -8.04
CA ILE A 34 -6.47 1.45 -7.29
C ILE A 34 -5.33 2.40 -6.85
N ILE A 35 -4.84 3.25 -7.76
CA ILE A 35 -3.81 4.25 -7.42
C ILE A 35 -4.35 5.21 -6.36
N GLY A 36 -5.58 5.71 -6.51
CA GLY A 36 -6.23 6.61 -5.55
C GLY A 36 -6.33 6.00 -4.15
N ILE A 37 -6.73 4.73 -4.04
CA ILE A 37 -6.77 4.00 -2.75
C ILE A 37 -5.39 3.98 -2.08
N LEU A 38 -4.33 3.72 -2.85
CA LEU A 38 -2.97 3.70 -2.31
C LEU A 38 -2.49 5.11 -1.92
N GLU A 39 -2.89 6.15 -2.66
CA GLU A 39 -2.59 7.54 -2.31
C GLU A 39 -3.30 7.98 -1.03
N ASP A 40 -4.57 7.61 -0.86
CA ASP A 40 -5.34 7.86 0.35
C ASP A 40 -4.73 7.14 1.55
N ALA A 41 -4.32 5.88 1.37
CA ALA A 41 -3.62 5.12 2.40
C ALA A 41 -2.29 5.78 2.79
N ALA A 42 -1.49 6.25 1.82
CA ALA A 42 -0.27 7.00 2.11
C ALA A 42 -0.59 8.31 2.86
N GLY A 43 -1.61 9.06 2.41
CA GLY A 43 -2.05 10.31 3.01
C GLY A 43 -2.48 10.16 4.47
N ALA A 44 -3.17 9.07 4.80
CA ALA A 44 -3.55 8.74 6.18
C ALA A 44 -2.33 8.58 7.10
N HIS A 45 -1.19 8.16 6.55
CA HIS A 45 0.09 7.98 7.24
C HIS A 45 1.00 9.22 7.18
N SER A 46 0.54 10.33 6.62
CA SER A 46 1.32 11.57 6.55
C SER A 46 1.61 12.17 7.93
N LYS A 47 2.77 12.85 8.00
CA LYS A 47 3.36 13.51 9.17
C LYS A 47 2.41 14.47 9.91
N GLU A 48 1.51 15.12 9.17
CA GLU A 48 0.58 16.11 9.71
C GLU A 48 -0.49 15.50 10.63
N ASN A 49 -0.68 14.18 10.59
CA ASN A 49 -1.77 13.49 11.29
C ASN A 49 -1.39 12.90 12.65
N PHE A 50 -0.10 12.93 13.06
CA PHE A 50 0.38 12.21 14.25
C PHE A 50 1.28 13.03 15.17
N SER A 51 1.28 12.65 16.46
CA SER A 51 2.22 13.19 17.45
C SER A 51 3.67 12.77 17.15
N LYS A 52 4.63 13.62 17.53
CA LYS A 52 6.07 13.46 17.23
C LYS A 52 6.64 12.08 17.60
N GLU A 53 6.11 11.41 18.61
CA GLU A 53 6.60 10.11 19.10
C GLU A 53 6.29 8.91 18.18
N LYS A 54 5.28 9.02 17.28
CA LYS A 54 4.93 7.95 16.33
C LYS A 54 5.24 8.32 14.87
N HIS A 55 5.82 9.49 14.69
CA HIS A 55 5.98 10.13 13.40
C HIS A 55 6.90 9.33 12.47
N ASP A 56 7.95 8.70 13.01
CA ASP A 56 8.91 7.92 12.21
C ASP A 56 8.24 6.66 11.64
N TYR A 57 7.48 5.92 12.45
CA TYR A 57 6.78 4.71 11.98
C TYR A 57 5.72 5.03 10.92
N HIS A 58 4.86 6.03 11.15
CA HIS A 58 3.83 6.38 10.17
C HIS A 58 4.46 6.93 8.89
N HIS A 59 5.55 7.69 9.00
CA HIS A 59 6.28 8.19 7.84
C HIS A 59 6.91 7.07 7.01
N ASP A 60 7.53 6.07 7.65
CA ASP A 60 8.10 4.91 6.97
C ASP A 60 7.03 4.13 6.19
N VAL A 61 5.82 4.00 6.76
CA VAL A 61 4.67 3.39 6.06
C VAL A 61 4.23 4.24 4.86
N HIS A 62 4.13 5.56 5.01
CA HIS A 62 3.82 6.47 3.90
C HIS A 62 4.83 6.31 2.74
N ASP A 63 6.12 6.28 3.06
CA ASP A 63 7.19 6.19 2.05
C ASP A 63 7.18 4.82 1.35
N LEU A 64 6.93 3.75 2.09
CA LEU A 64 6.80 2.40 1.53
C LEU A 64 5.62 2.31 0.55
N ILE A 65 4.45 2.85 0.91
CA ILE A 65 3.28 2.86 0.01
C ILE A 65 3.59 3.66 -1.26
N LYS A 66 4.24 4.82 -1.15
CA LYS A 66 4.68 5.61 -2.31
C LYS A 66 5.69 4.86 -3.19
N GLN A 67 6.56 4.02 -2.61
CA GLN A 67 7.44 3.15 -3.38
C GLN A 67 6.68 2.05 -4.13
N ILE A 68 5.65 1.44 -3.53
CA ILE A 68 4.80 0.44 -4.18
C ILE A 68 4.11 1.04 -5.42
N ILE A 69 3.57 2.26 -5.29
CA ILE A 69 2.96 3.00 -6.41
C ILE A 69 4.00 3.21 -7.53
N LYS A 70 5.20 3.72 -7.21
CA LYS A 70 6.27 3.97 -8.20
C LYS A 70 6.82 2.70 -8.85
N GLY A 71 6.90 1.60 -8.10
CA GLY A 71 7.36 0.30 -8.59
C GLY A 71 6.40 -0.32 -9.61
N GLY A 72 5.13 0.12 -9.64
CA GLY A 72 4.11 -0.42 -10.53
C GLY A 72 3.69 -1.85 -10.15
N ASN A 73 3.95 -2.28 -8.91
CA ASN A 73 3.53 -3.60 -8.41
C ASN A 73 2.00 -3.76 -8.40
N SER A 74 1.29 -2.63 -8.28
CA SER A 74 -0.15 -2.56 -8.14
C SER A 74 -0.94 -3.08 -9.37
N VAL A 75 -0.35 -3.15 -10.57
CA VAL A 75 -1.13 -3.30 -11.82
C VAL A 75 -0.43 -4.07 -12.96
N ARG A 76 0.78 -4.60 -12.76
CA ARG A 76 1.68 -5.05 -13.85
C ARG A 76 1.21 -6.25 -14.71
N HIS A 77 -0.01 -6.75 -14.55
CA HIS A 77 -0.55 -7.84 -15.38
C HIS A 77 -1.67 -7.44 -16.37
N LEU A 78 -2.05 -6.17 -16.50
CA LEU A 78 -3.04 -5.77 -17.50
C LEU A 78 -2.37 -5.43 -18.85
N LYS A 79 -1.96 -6.46 -19.60
CA LYS A 79 -1.74 -6.39 -21.05
C LYS A 79 -2.30 -7.61 -21.75
#